data_AF-A0A8S1ZI43-F1
#
_entry.id   AF-A0A8S1ZI43-F1
#
_cell.length_a   1.000
_cell.length_b   1.000
_cell.length_c   1.000
_cell.angle_alpha   90.00
_cell.angle_beta   90.00
_cell.angle_gamma   90.00
#
_symmetry.space_group_name_H-M   'P 1'
#
loop_
_entity.id
_entity.type
_entity.pdbx_description
1 polymer ?
#
loop_
_entity_poly.entity_id
_entity_poly.type
_entity_poly.pdbx_seq_one_letter_code
_entity_poly.pdbx_strand_id
1 'polypeptide(L)'
;MVIVVFFFNFHHLQVMSCPDPATTNCTDQDRKLLEFPLNLEYLEAEFFLFGALGFGLDKVAPNLTMGGPSPIGAQKANLDPLTRDIILQFAWQEVGHLRAIKKTVKGFARPQLDLSKKAFAKVMDKAFGVKFVPPFNPYANSYNYLIASYLVPYVGLTGYVGANPKLQCPASRKLVAGLLGVESGQDAVIRGMLYARAAHIVYPYGVTVAAFTDKISDLRNKLGKAGVKDEGLVVPKFMGAEGQVIGNVLVGNEFSLSFDRTPEEILRIVYGSGNESVPGGFYPKGADGEIAKSYLVTVGRVGLDKVAPNLTMGGPSPLGAQKAKLDRLTRDVVLQFAWQEVGHLRAIKKRVKGFARPQLDLSKKAFAEVMDKAFGKKFVPPFNPYANSYNYLIASYLVPYVGLTGYVGANPKLQCPASRKLVAGLLGVESGQDAVIRTMLYARASHIVHPYNVTVAAFTNKISELRNKLGKAGLKDEGLLVPIAKGAEGKVLGNVLAGDESSLSFDRTPEEILRIVYGSGNERVPGGFYPKGANGEIAKSYY
;
A
#
# COMPACT_ATOMS: atom_id res chain seq x y z
N MET A 1 -41.58 -8.27 -49.45
CA MET A 1 -40.22 -7.72 -49.38
C MET A 1 -40.34 -6.22 -49.19
N VAL A 2 -40.36 -5.76 -47.93
CA VAL A 2 -40.54 -4.34 -47.58
C VAL A 2 -39.19 -3.82 -47.12
N ILE A 3 -38.56 -3.01 -47.97
CA ILE A 3 -37.36 -2.26 -47.61
C ILE A 3 -37.84 -1.01 -46.87
N VAL A 4 -37.69 -1.01 -45.55
CA VAL A 4 -37.88 0.20 -44.74
C VAL A 4 -36.57 0.99 -44.80
N VAL A 5 -36.53 2.01 -45.65
CA VAL A 5 -35.47 3.02 -45.67
C VAL A 5 -35.79 4.05 -44.59
N PHE A 6 -35.02 4.06 -43.51
CA PHE A 6 -35.07 5.15 -42.54
C PHE A 6 -34.35 6.38 -43.11
N PHE A 7 -35.13 7.39 -43.52
CA PHE A 7 -34.63 8.74 -43.72
C PHE A 7 -34.42 9.40 -42.35
N PHE A 8 -33.16 9.54 -41.92
CA PHE A 8 -32.82 10.41 -40.80
C PHE A 8 -32.84 11.87 -41.27
N ASN A 9 -33.79 12.62 -40.73
CA ASN A 9 -33.92 14.06 -40.93
C ASN A 9 -32.78 14.77 -40.17
N PHE A 10 -31.77 15.24 -40.89
CA PHE A 10 -30.58 15.89 -40.33
C PHE A 10 -30.81 17.37 -39.99
N HIS A 11 -31.93 17.76 -39.40
CA HIS A 11 -32.10 19.13 -38.89
C HIS A 11 -32.54 19.08 -37.43
N HIS A 12 -31.71 19.67 -36.55
CA HIS A 12 -31.75 19.67 -35.08
C HIS A 12 -31.13 18.48 -34.33
N LEU A 13 -29.90 18.09 -34.69
CA LEU A 13 -28.91 17.91 -33.61
C LEU A 13 -28.28 19.27 -33.36
N GLN A 14 -28.61 19.91 -32.24
CA GLN A 14 -27.62 20.75 -31.57
C GLN A 14 -26.46 19.84 -31.23
N VAL A 15 -25.49 19.77 -32.14
CA VAL A 15 -24.15 19.32 -31.83
C VAL A 15 -23.69 20.30 -30.76
N MET A 16 -23.70 19.89 -29.49
CA MET A 16 -22.78 20.47 -28.53
C MET A 16 -21.40 20.22 -29.14
N SER A 17 -20.88 21.21 -29.86
CA SER A 17 -19.52 21.18 -30.36
C SER A 17 -18.65 21.13 -29.11
N CYS A 18 -18.20 19.92 -28.75
CA CYS A 18 -17.03 19.80 -27.92
C CYS A 18 -15.92 20.58 -28.65
N PRO A 19 -15.16 21.45 -27.96
CA PRO A 19 -14.00 22.06 -28.56
C PRO A 19 -13.14 20.93 -29.13
N ASP A 20 -12.67 21.09 -30.37
CA ASP A 20 -11.57 20.27 -30.87
C ASP A 20 -10.51 20.19 -29.78
N PRO A 21 -10.01 18.99 -29.43
CA PRO A 21 -9.00 18.89 -28.41
C PRO A 21 -7.77 19.59 -28.96
N ALA A 22 -7.55 20.82 -28.48
CA ALA A 22 -6.21 21.36 -28.29
C ALA A 22 -5.34 20.22 -27.78
N THR A 23 -4.11 20.12 -28.26
CA THR A 23 -3.10 19.13 -27.87
C THR A 23 -2.97 19.06 -26.34
N THR A 24 -3.88 18.34 -25.70
CA THR A 24 -3.93 18.16 -24.26
C THR A 24 -2.84 17.16 -23.95
N ASN A 25 -1.74 17.65 -23.40
CA ASN A 25 -0.81 16.78 -22.70
C ASN A 25 -1.61 16.01 -21.64
N CYS A 26 -1.79 14.70 -21.85
CA CYS A 26 -2.46 13.84 -20.88
C CYS A 26 -1.74 13.96 -19.53
N THR A 27 -2.49 13.83 -18.44
CA THR A 27 -1.94 14.07 -17.10
C THR A 27 -0.92 13.02 -16.68
N ASP A 28 -0.06 13.35 -15.71
CA ASP A 28 0.84 12.38 -15.08
C ASP A 28 0.07 11.24 -14.40
N GLN A 29 -1.16 11.48 -13.95
CA GLN A 29 -2.06 10.44 -13.43
C GLN A 29 -2.48 9.45 -14.53
N ASP A 30 -2.91 9.95 -15.69
CA ASP A 30 -3.24 9.12 -16.85
C ASP A 30 -2.05 8.26 -17.27
N ARG A 31 -0.85 8.85 -17.33
CA ARG A 31 0.39 8.11 -17.63
C ARG A 31 0.57 6.94 -16.66
N LYS A 32 0.46 7.17 -15.35
CA LYS A 32 0.63 6.13 -14.32
C LYS A 32 -0.41 5.02 -14.44
N LEU A 33 -1.66 5.37 -14.71
CA LEU A 33 -2.75 4.42 -14.89
C LEU A 33 -2.60 3.59 -16.17
N LEU A 34 -2.06 4.16 -17.25
CA LEU A 34 -1.75 3.44 -18.49
C LEU A 34 -0.49 2.56 -18.38
N GLU A 35 0.49 2.94 -17.55
CA GLU A 35 1.68 2.13 -17.33
C GLU A 35 1.40 0.87 -16.50
N PHE A 36 0.48 0.93 -15.53
CA PHE A 36 0.23 -0.21 -14.64
C PHE A 36 -0.20 -1.51 -15.38
N PRO A 37 -1.14 -1.48 -16.35
CA PRO A 37 -1.53 -2.65 -17.13
C PRO A 37 -0.40 -3.35 -17.87
N LEU A 38 0.70 -2.65 -18.24
CA LEU A 38 1.85 -3.28 -18.91
C LEU A 38 2.38 -4.50 -18.15
N ASN A 39 2.22 -4.55 -16.81
CA ASN A 39 2.57 -5.73 -16.03
C ASN A 39 1.80 -6.97 -16.50
N LEU A 40 0.48 -6.85 -16.66
CA LEU A 40 -0.41 -7.94 -17.03
C LEU A 40 -0.27 -8.26 -18.52
N GLU A 41 -0.17 -7.26 -19.38
CA GLU A 41 0.10 -7.46 -20.82
C GLU A 41 1.39 -8.26 -21.06
N TYR A 42 2.45 -8.02 -20.28
CA TYR A 42 3.65 -8.84 -20.34
C TYR A 42 3.40 -10.28 -19.88
N LEU A 43 2.62 -10.46 -18.81
CA LEU A 43 2.30 -11.79 -18.30
C LEU A 43 1.52 -12.60 -19.35
N GLU A 44 0.53 -11.99 -19.99
CA GLU A 44 -0.34 -12.60 -20.99
C GLU A 44 0.40 -12.87 -22.30
N ALA A 45 1.11 -11.86 -22.83
CA ALA A 45 1.92 -12.01 -24.04
C ALA A 45 2.91 -13.17 -23.90
N GLU A 46 3.68 -13.20 -22.81
CA GLU A 46 4.64 -14.27 -22.58
C GLU A 46 3.96 -15.62 -22.44
N PHE A 47 2.90 -15.72 -21.65
CA PHE A 47 2.24 -17.00 -21.41
C PHE A 47 1.63 -17.59 -22.69
N PHE A 48 0.94 -16.78 -23.49
CA PHE A 48 0.32 -17.22 -24.75
C PHE A 48 1.35 -17.50 -25.85
N LEU A 49 2.38 -16.65 -26.01
CA LEU A 49 3.46 -16.89 -26.97
C LEU A 49 4.20 -18.19 -26.68
N PHE A 50 4.61 -18.41 -25.42
CA PHE A 50 5.25 -19.65 -25.03
C PHE A 50 4.31 -20.83 -25.22
N GLY A 51 3.05 -20.74 -24.80
CA GLY A 51 2.07 -21.81 -24.95
C GLY A 51 1.91 -22.28 -26.40
N ALA A 52 1.71 -21.35 -27.33
CA ALA A 52 1.48 -21.66 -28.74
C ALA A 52 2.77 -22.00 -29.51
N LEU A 53 3.86 -21.25 -29.30
CA LEU A 53 5.06 -21.28 -30.14
C LEU A 53 6.28 -21.92 -29.47
N GLY A 54 6.36 -21.85 -28.14
CA GLY A 54 7.51 -22.29 -27.36
C GLY A 54 8.60 -21.23 -27.15
N PHE A 55 8.34 -19.98 -27.53
CA PHE A 55 9.23 -18.84 -27.31
C PHE A 55 8.40 -17.55 -27.16
N GLY A 56 8.95 -16.57 -26.45
CA GLY A 56 8.25 -15.34 -26.07
C GLY A 56 8.67 -14.07 -26.84
N LEU A 57 8.48 -12.91 -26.21
CA LEU A 57 8.73 -11.59 -26.80
C LEU A 57 10.17 -11.41 -27.27
N ASP A 58 11.14 -12.08 -26.63
CA ASP A 58 12.56 -12.01 -26.99
C ASP A 58 12.83 -12.43 -28.44
N LYS A 59 11.94 -13.24 -29.04
CA LYS A 59 12.03 -13.63 -30.45
C LYS A 59 11.02 -12.91 -31.33
N VAL A 60 9.78 -12.70 -30.87
CA VAL A 60 8.72 -12.14 -31.74
C VAL A 60 8.72 -10.61 -31.81
N ALA A 61 9.12 -9.93 -30.74
CA ALA A 61 9.10 -8.47 -30.63
C ALA A 61 10.10 -7.99 -29.55
N PRO A 62 11.41 -8.22 -29.73
CA PRO A 62 12.42 -8.02 -28.68
C PRO A 62 12.47 -6.56 -28.19
N ASN A 63 12.18 -5.60 -29.07
CA ASN A 63 12.09 -4.18 -28.72
C ASN A 63 11.03 -3.89 -27.64
N LEU A 64 9.93 -4.66 -27.59
CA LEU A 64 8.88 -4.47 -26.59
C LEU A 64 9.32 -4.90 -25.20
N THR A 65 10.32 -5.77 -25.06
CA THR A 65 10.85 -6.20 -23.74
C THR A 65 11.62 -5.10 -23.01
N MET A 66 12.16 -4.14 -23.77
CA MET A 66 13.13 -3.12 -23.32
C MET A 66 14.28 -3.70 -22.49
N GLY A 67 14.76 -4.90 -22.84
CA GLY A 67 15.87 -5.57 -22.16
C GLY A 67 15.49 -6.21 -20.82
N GLY A 68 14.20 -6.31 -20.49
CA GLY A 68 13.73 -7.04 -19.32
C GLY A 68 14.02 -8.56 -19.42
N PRO A 69 14.23 -9.27 -18.31
CA PRO A 69 14.62 -10.68 -18.31
C PRO A 69 13.52 -11.60 -18.86
N SER A 70 13.90 -12.69 -19.53
CA SER A 70 12.97 -13.73 -19.99
C SER A 70 12.20 -14.37 -18.83
N PRO A 71 10.94 -14.81 -19.04
CA PRO A 71 10.15 -15.46 -18.00
C PRO A 71 10.80 -16.77 -17.54
N ILE A 72 10.72 -17.06 -16.24
CA ILE A 72 11.23 -18.31 -15.67
C ILE A 72 10.27 -19.44 -16.01
N GLY A 73 10.80 -20.52 -16.58
CA GLY A 73 10.11 -21.81 -16.69
C GLY A 73 8.95 -21.90 -17.68
N ALA A 74 8.74 -20.86 -18.50
CA ALA A 74 7.75 -20.86 -19.57
C ALA A 74 8.08 -21.95 -20.62
N GLN A 75 7.07 -22.64 -21.12
CA GLN A 75 7.24 -23.81 -22.01
C GLN A 75 6.20 -23.81 -23.12
N LYS A 76 6.51 -24.52 -24.21
CA LYS A 76 5.51 -24.90 -25.21
C LYS A 76 4.47 -25.82 -24.60
N ALA A 77 3.20 -25.47 -24.74
CA ALA A 77 2.09 -26.29 -24.27
C ALA A 77 1.77 -27.39 -25.30
N ASN A 78 1.35 -28.55 -24.82
CA ASN A 78 0.83 -29.62 -25.67
C ASN A 78 -0.64 -29.35 -26.01
N LEU A 79 -0.90 -28.48 -26.97
CA LEU A 79 -2.26 -28.05 -27.33
C LEU A 79 -2.77 -28.81 -28.56
N ASP A 80 -4.06 -29.15 -28.53
CA ASP A 80 -4.77 -29.57 -29.74
C ASP A 80 -4.77 -28.44 -30.80
N PRO A 81 -5.00 -28.76 -32.09
CA PRO A 81 -4.88 -27.77 -33.17
C PRO A 81 -5.75 -26.53 -32.98
N LEU A 82 -7.00 -26.68 -32.52
CA LEU A 82 -7.93 -25.57 -32.35
C LEU A 82 -7.48 -24.67 -31.19
N THR A 83 -7.18 -25.27 -30.03
CA THR A 83 -6.72 -24.51 -28.87
C THR A 83 -5.41 -23.81 -29.17
N ARG A 84 -4.47 -24.45 -29.87
CA ARG A 84 -3.21 -23.83 -30.27
C ARG A 84 -3.43 -22.61 -31.16
N ASP A 85 -4.32 -22.72 -32.15
CA ASP A 85 -4.63 -21.63 -33.07
C ASP A 85 -5.22 -20.43 -32.34
N ILE A 86 -6.23 -20.65 -31.48
CA ILE A 86 -6.85 -19.60 -30.67
C ILE A 86 -5.82 -18.91 -29.76
N ILE A 87 -5.00 -19.69 -29.04
CA ILE A 87 -3.97 -19.12 -28.16
C ILE A 87 -2.91 -18.35 -28.94
N LEU A 88 -2.61 -18.76 -30.18
CA LEU A 88 -1.72 -18.01 -31.06
C LEU A 88 -2.33 -16.65 -31.46
N GLN A 89 -3.64 -16.59 -31.72
CA GLN A 89 -4.33 -15.33 -31.99
C GLN A 89 -4.24 -14.38 -30.79
N PHE A 90 -4.47 -14.88 -29.57
CA PHE A 90 -4.33 -14.08 -28.35
C PHE A 90 -2.91 -13.58 -28.17
N ALA A 91 -1.92 -14.45 -28.35
CA ALA A 91 -0.51 -14.09 -28.26
C ALA A 91 -0.16 -12.88 -29.16
N TRP A 92 -0.70 -12.81 -30.38
CA TRP A 92 -0.47 -11.68 -31.28
C TRP A 92 -1.27 -10.42 -30.90
N GLN A 93 -2.45 -10.57 -30.30
CA GLN A 93 -3.22 -9.46 -29.75
C GLN A 93 -2.48 -8.80 -28.57
N GLU A 94 -1.92 -9.59 -27.65
CA GLU A 94 -1.12 -9.09 -26.52
C GLU A 94 0.13 -8.32 -26.98
N VAL A 95 0.79 -8.79 -28.04
CA VAL A 95 1.89 -8.04 -28.69
C VAL A 95 1.36 -6.70 -29.26
N GLY A 96 0.13 -6.68 -29.76
CA GLY A 96 -0.60 -5.48 -30.16
C GLY A 96 -0.87 -4.53 -28.99
N HIS A 97 -1.36 -5.03 -27.86
CA HIS A 97 -1.65 -4.25 -26.66
C HIS A 97 -0.40 -3.58 -26.09
N LEU A 98 0.70 -4.34 -25.95
CA LEU A 98 2.01 -3.80 -25.57
C LEU A 98 2.45 -2.66 -26.49
N ARG A 99 2.27 -2.80 -27.82
CA ARG A 99 2.57 -1.73 -28.79
C ARG A 99 1.65 -0.51 -28.60
N ALA A 100 0.35 -0.73 -28.40
CA ALA A 100 -0.62 0.33 -28.24
C ALA A 100 -0.32 1.19 -27.00
N ILE A 101 -0.08 0.55 -25.85
CA ILE A 101 0.26 1.25 -24.61
C ILE A 101 1.60 1.98 -24.74
N LYS A 102 2.64 1.31 -25.27
CA LYS A 102 3.98 1.91 -25.42
C LYS A 102 4.07 3.02 -26.46
N LYS A 103 3.09 3.13 -27.36
CA LYS A 103 2.95 4.29 -28.26
C LYS A 103 2.45 5.53 -27.50
N THR A 104 1.71 5.34 -26.42
CA THR A 104 1.11 6.43 -25.63
C THR A 104 1.95 6.81 -24.41
N VAL A 105 2.60 5.85 -23.76
CA VAL A 105 3.47 6.06 -22.59
C VAL A 105 4.83 5.42 -22.79
N LYS A 106 5.87 5.94 -22.12
CA LYS A 106 7.23 5.37 -22.20
C LYS A 106 7.27 3.91 -21.74
N GLY A 107 6.46 3.58 -20.73
CA GLY A 107 6.43 2.24 -20.14
C GLY A 107 7.74 1.89 -19.43
N PHE A 108 7.91 0.61 -19.17
CA PHE A 108 9.08 0.04 -18.49
C PHE A 108 9.48 -1.30 -19.11
N ALA A 109 10.65 -1.80 -18.71
CA ALA A 109 11.15 -3.10 -19.11
C ALA A 109 10.33 -4.24 -18.49
N ARG A 110 10.14 -5.33 -19.24
CA ARG A 110 9.41 -6.51 -18.79
C ARG A 110 9.89 -6.93 -17.38
N PRO A 111 9.02 -7.00 -16.37
CA PRO A 111 9.42 -7.46 -15.04
C PRO A 111 9.80 -8.95 -15.08
N GLN A 112 10.54 -9.42 -14.07
CA GLN A 112 10.82 -10.86 -13.97
C GLN A 112 9.53 -11.62 -13.66
N LEU A 113 9.06 -12.40 -14.65
CA LEU A 113 7.92 -13.29 -14.50
C LEU A 113 8.35 -14.71 -14.11
N ASP A 114 7.52 -15.42 -13.36
CA ASP A 114 7.64 -16.86 -13.10
C ASP A 114 6.42 -17.59 -13.67
N LEU A 115 6.60 -18.18 -14.85
CA LEU A 115 5.58 -18.97 -15.56
C LEU A 115 5.86 -20.47 -15.41
N SER A 116 6.66 -20.87 -14.43
CA SER A 116 7.01 -22.27 -14.25
C SER A 116 5.79 -23.11 -13.83
N LYS A 117 5.84 -24.40 -14.14
CA LYS A 117 4.88 -25.41 -13.62
C LYS A 117 4.71 -25.29 -12.09
N LYS A 118 5.78 -24.96 -11.37
CA LYS A 118 5.78 -24.78 -9.92
C LYS A 118 4.98 -23.56 -9.47
N ALA A 119 5.01 -22.46 -10.21
CA ALA A 119 4.21 -21.27 -9.90
C ALA A 119 2.71 -21.57 -10.04
N PHE A 120 2.29 -22.15 -11.17
CA PHE A 120 0.91 -22.55 -11.40
C PHE A 120 0.43 -23.64 -10.41
N ALA A 121 1.27 -24.63 -10.11
CA ALA A 121 0.95 -25.64 -9.09
C ALA A 121 0.64 -25.03 -7.73
N LYS A 122 1.43 -24.05 -7.28
CA LYS A 122 1.16 -23.35 -6.00
C LYS A 122 -0.16 -22.59 -6.01
N VAL A 123 -0.56 -22.02 -7.15
CA VAL A 123 -1.85 -21.35 -7.29
C VAL A 123 -2.99 -22.36 -7.13
N MET A 124 -2.92 -23.48 -7.84
CA MET A 124 -3.93 -24.53 -7.74
C MET A 124 -3.96 -25.16 -6.34
N ASP A 125 -2.81 -25.45 -5.75
CA ASP A 125 -2.74 -25.98 -4.38
C ASP A 125 -3.42 -25.03 -3.38
N LYS A 126 -3.21 -23.72 -3.55
CA LYS A 126 -3.80 -22.69 -2.70
C LYS A 126 -5.31 -22.53 -2.92
N ALA A 127 -5.77 -22.66 -4.17
CA ALA A 127 -7.18 -22.59 -4.53
C ALA A 127 -7.97 -23.75 -3.90
N PHE A 128 -7.39 -24.95 -3.92
CA PHE A 128 -8.02 -26.15 -3.38
C PHE A 128 -7.75 -26.38 -1.88
N GLY A 129 -6.74 -25.71 -1.31
CA GLY A 129 -6.32 -25.92 0.08
C GLY A 129 -5.61 -27.26 0.31
N VAL A 130 -5.25 -27.97 -0.76
CA VAL A 130 -4.54 -29.26 -0.74
C VAL A 130 -3.45 -29.25 -1.79
N LYS A 131 -2.37 -30.00 -1.56
CA LYS A 131 -1.29 -30.14 -2.53
C LYS A 131 -1.61 -31.24 -3.53
N PHE A 132 -1.72 -30.91 -4.81
CA PHE A 132 -1.94 -31.91 -5.85
C PHE A 132 -0.73 -32.84 -6.03
N VAL A 133 -0.99 -34.13 -6.23
CA VAL A 133 0.01 -35.14 -6.58
C VAL A 133 -0.51 -35.92 -7.79
N PRO A 134 0.10 -35.77 -8.99
CA PRO A 134 1.22 -34.89 -9.30
C PRO A 134 0.85 -33.39 -9.23
N PRO A 135 1.83 -32.47 -9.10
CA PRO A 135 1.56 -31.03 -9.11
C PRO A 135 0.89 -30.55 -10.41
N PHE A 136 0.04 -29.53 -10.33
CA PHE A 136 -0.64 -29.00 -11.51
C PHE A 136 0.36 -28.50 -12.57
N ASN A 137 0.24 -29.03 -13.79
CA ASN A 137 1.07 -28.64 -14.93
C ASN A 137 0.24 -27.91 -15.99
N PRO A 138 0.41 -26.59 -16.20
CA PRO A 138 -0.35 -25.82 -17.18
C PRO A 138 -0.03 -26.23 -18.63
N TYR A 139 1.14 -26.82 -18.90
CA TYR A 139 1.61 -27.11 -20.26
C TYR A 139 1.25 -28.54 -20.74
N ALA A 140 0.57 -29.32 -19.90
CA ALA A 140 0.39 -30.76 -20.14
C ALA A 140 -0.57 -31.10 -21.30
N ASN A 141 -1.65 -30.33 -21.43
CA ASN A 141 -2.70 -30.51 -22.43
C ASN A 141 -3.57 -29.23 -22.52
N SER A 142 -4.50 -29.18 -23.48
CA SER A 142 -5.41 -28.04 -23.66
C SER A 142 -6.30 -27.72 -22.46
N TYR A 143 -6.79 -28.72 -21.71
CA TYR A 143 -7.62 -28.46 -20.52
C TYR A 143 -6.81 -27.76 -19.44
N ASN A 144 -5.63 -28.29 -19.10
CA ASN A 144 -4.75 -27.69 -18.11
C ASN A 144 -4.32 -26.28 -18.54
N TYR A 145 -4.05 -26.07 -19.83
CA TYR A 145 -3.64 -24.77 -20.34
C TYR A 145 -4.79 -23.76 -20.28
N LEU A 146 -6.00 -24.11 -20.72
CA LEU A 146 -7.16 -23.23 -20.63
C LEU A 146 -7.55 -22.90 -19.18
N ILE A 147 -7.47 -23.87 -18.26
CA ILE A 147 -7.68 -23.64 -16.82
C ILE A 147 -6.59 -22.70 -16.25
N ALA A 148 -5.35 -22.83 -16.72
CA ALA A 148 -4.28 -21.91 -16.34
C ALA A 148 -4.51 -20.50 -16.94
N SER A 149 -4.95 -20.41 -18.20
CA SER A 149 -5.28 -19.15 -18.86
C SER A 149 -6.43 -18.44 -18.17
N TYR A 150 -7.42 -19.17 -17.64
CA TYR A 150 -8.54 -18.60 -16.87
C TYR A 150 -8.09 -17.70 -15.69
N LEU A 151 -6.87 -17.89 -15.17
CA LEU A 151 -6.31 -17.08 -14.09
C LEU A 151 -6.03 -15.63 -14.49
N VAL A 152 -5.69 -15.37 -15.75
CA VAL A 152 -4.94 -14.15 -16.12
C VAL A 152 -5.83 -13.05 -16.73
N PRO A 153 -6.51 -13.23 -17.88
CA PRO A 153 -7.17 -12.13 -18.61
C PRO A 153 -8.27 -11.44 -17.80
N TYR A 154 -9.01 -12.20 -17.00
CA TYR A 154 -10.05 -11.63 -16.14
C TYR A 154 -9.49 -10.66 -15.07
N VAL A 155 -8.25 -10.85 -14.62
CA VAL A 155 -7.61 -9.89 -13.71
C VAL A 155 -7.19 -8.63 -14.45
N GLY A 156 -6.77 -8.74 -15.72
CA GLY A 156 -6.46 -7.63 -16.63
C GLY A 156 -7.67 -6.75 -16.92
N LEU A 157 -8.74 -7.35 -17.45
CA LEU A 157 -9.95 -6.63 -17.86
C LEU A 157 -10.61 -5.87 -16.70
N THR A 158 -10.67 -6.48 -15.51
CA THR A 158 -11.26 -5.81 -14.33
C THR A 158 -10.40 -4.63 -13.85
N GLY A 159 -9.09 -4.67 -14.11
CA GLY A 159 -8.20 -3.51 -13.95
C GLY A 159 -8.53 -2.36 -14.91
N TYR A 160 -8.84 -2.66 -16.17
CA TYR A 160 -9.26 -1.65 -17.14
C TYR A 160 -10.58 -0.98 -16.75
N VAL A 161 -11.57 -1.74 -16.27
CA VAL A 161 -12.83 -1.21 -15.73
C VAL A 161 -12.55 -0.25 -14.56
N GLY A 162 -11.67 -0.64 -13.63
CA GLY A 162 -11.32 0.19 -12.46
C GLY A 162 -10.43 1.40 -12.77
N ALA A 163 -9.69 1.39 -13.88
CA ALA A 163 -8.85 2.49 -14.33
C ALA A 163 -9.64 3.53 -15.13
N ASN A 164 -10.56 3.10 -16.00
CA ASN A 164 -11.27 3.96 -16.95
C ASN A 164 -11.92 5.23 -16.33
N PRO A 165 -12.68 5.16 -15.21
CA PRO A 165 -13.28 6.36 -14.61
C PRO A 165 -12.26 7.32 -13.99
N LYS A 166 -11.00 6.90 -13.80
CA LYS A 166 -9.91 7.70 -13.22
C LYS A 166 -9.04 8.39 -14.27
N LEU A 167 -9.28 8.12 -15.57
CA LEU A 167 -8.58 8.73 -16.69
C LEU A 167 -9.23 10.06 -17.09
N GLN A 168 -8.40 11.09 -17.22
CA GLN A 168 -8.86 12.44 -17.56
C GLN A 168 -8.79 12.68 -19.06
N CYS A 169 -7.80 12.10 -19.74
CA CYS A 169 -7.53 12.30 -21.15
C CYS A 169 -8.48 11.45 -22.00
N PRO A 170 -9.24 12.04 -22.96
CA PRO A 170 -10.12 11.29 -23.86
C PRO A 170 -9.36 10.22 -24.65
N ALA A 171 -8.12 10.50 -25.07
CA ALA A 171 -7.27 9.53 -25.77
C ALA A 171 -6.90 8.32 -24.89
N SER A 172 -6.59 8.54 -23.61
CA SER A 172 -6.33 7.46 -22.65
C SER A 172 -7.57 6.60 -22.40
N ARG A 173 -8.75 7.23 -22.23
CA ARG A 173 -10.03 6.50 -22.10
C ARG A 173 -10.33 5.66 -23.34
N LYS A 174 -10.13 6.21 -24.54
CA LYS A 174 -10.29 5.47 -25.79
C LYS A 174 -9.33 4.28 -25.88
N LEU A 175 -8.07 4.45 -25.49
CA LEU A 175 -7.09 3.36 -25.46
C LEU A 175 -7.53 2.26 -24.48
N VAL A 176 -7.83 2.60 -23.23
CA VAL A 176 -8.25 1.63 -22.21
C VAL A 176 -9.55 0.93 -22.57
N ALA A 177 -10.54 1.64 -23.14
CA ALA A 177 -11.77 1.03 -23.61
C ALA A 177 -11.52 0.05 -24.78
N GLY A 178 -10.58 0.37 -25.68
CA GLY A 178 -10.18 -0.51 -26.77
C GLY A 178 -9.52 -1.80 -26.29
N LEU A 179 -8.60 -1.68 -25.32
CA LEU A 179 -7.95 -2.84 -24.66
C LEU A 179 -8.99 -3.70 -23.94
N LEU A 180 -9.82 -3.08 -23.10
CA LEU A 180 -10.91 -3.75 -22.38
C LEU A 180 -11.81 -4.59 -23.30
N GLY A 181 -12.14 -4.09 -24.48
CA GLY A 181 -12.98 -4.82 -25.44
C GLY A 181 -12.34 -6.13 -25.94
N VAL A 182 -11.04 -6.11 -26.22
CA VAL A 182 -10.31 -7.30 -26.69
C VAL A 182 -10.11 -8.30 -25.54
N GLU A 183 -9.66 -7.83 -24.38
CA GLU A 183 -9.49 -8.64 -23.17
C GLU A 183 -10.79 -9.35 -22.76
N SER A 184 -11.92 -8.64 -22.82
CA SER A 184 -13.24 -9.22 -22.54
C SER A 184 -13.59 -10.33 -23.53
N GLY A 185 -13.22 -10.17 -24.81
CA GLY A 185 -13.41 -11.20 -25.83
C GLY A 185 -12.55 -12.44 -25.58
N GLN A 186 -11.30 -12.26 -25.16
CA GLN A 186 -10.41 -13.38 -24.83
C GLN A 186 -10.90 -14.16 -23.61
N ASP A 187 -11.29 -13.47 -22.53
CA ASP A 187 -11.90 -14.11 -21.35
C ASP A 187 -13.17 -14.87 -21.74
N ALA A 188 -14.04 -14.29 -22.55
CA ALA A 188 -15.27 -14.93 -23.03
C ALA A 188 -14.99 -16.21 -23.84
N VAL A 189 -13.97 -16.20 -24.71
CA VAL A 189 -13.58 -17.38 -25.50
C VAL A 189 -13.00 -18.47 -24.59
N ILE A 190 -12.12 -18.12 -23.64
CA ILE A 190 -11.58 -19.08 -22.66
C ILE A 190 -12.73 -19.70 -21.85
N ARG A 191 -13.60 -18.86 -21.29
CA ARG A 191 -14.77 -19.31 -20.52
C ARG A 191 -15.71 -20.15 -21.37
N GLY A 192 -15.96 -19.79 -22.63
CA GLY A 192 -16.80 -20.57 -23.55
C GLY A 192 -16.22 -21.95 -23.84
N MET A 193 -14.91 -22.03 -24.11
CA MET A 193 -14.22 -23.30 -24.33
C MET A 193 -14.24 -24.19 -23.08
N LEU A 194 -14.04 -23.62 -21.89
CA LEU A 194 -14.11 -24.36 -20.63
C LEU A 194 -15.55 -24.75 -20.26
N TYR A 195 -16.53 -23.87 -20.49
CA TYR A 195 -17.94 -24.12 -20.19
C TYR A 195 -18.50 -25.28 -21.00
N ALA A 196 -18.16 -25.37 -22.29
CA ALA A 196 -18.50 -26.52 -23.14
C ALA A 196 -17.94 -27.86 -22.58
N ARG A 197 -16.99 -27.80 -21.65
CA ARG A 197 -16.30 -28.92 -21.01
C ARG A 197 -16.46 -28.90 -19.48
N ALA A 198 -17.43 -28.16 -18.94
CA ALA A 198 -17.56 -27.90 -17.50
C ALA A 198 -17.56 -29.18 -16.64
N ALA A 199 -18.20 -30.25 -17.12
CA ALA A 199 -18.30 -31.54 -16.44
C ALA A 199 -17.09 -32.48 -16.69
N HIS A 200 -16.15 -32.11 -17.57
CA HIS A 200 -14.99 -32.94 -17.87
C HIS A 200 -14.09 -33.06 -16.64
N ILE A 201 -13.74 -34.29 -16.26
CA ILE A 201 -12.81 -34.57 -15.16
C ILE A 201 -11.39 -34.48 -15.67
N VAL A 202 -10.62 -33.52 -15.14
CA VAL A 202 -9.24 -33.27 -15.54
C VAL A 202 -8.32 -34.31 -14.91
N TYR A 203 -7.86 -35.26 -15.72
CA TYR A 203 -6.86 -36.26 -15.31
C TYR A 203 -5.47 -35.60 -15.14
N PRO A 204 -4.69 -35.94 -14.08
CA PRO A 204 -4.92 -36.97 -13.07
C PRO A 204 -5.58 -36.47 -11.76
N TYR A 205 -6.10 -35.24 -11.73
CA TYR A 205 -6.51 -34.61 -10.48
C TYR A 205 -7.87 -35.08 -9.95
N GLY A 206 -8.72 -35.69 -10.79
CA GLY A 206 -10.05 -36.16 -10.39
C GLY A 206 -11.05 -35.03 -10.11
N VAL A 207 -10.80 -33.84 -10.66
CA VAL A 207 -11.59 -32.62 -10.45
C VAL A 207 -12.18 -32.14 -11.77
N THR A 208 -13.42 -31.66 -11.77
CA THR A 208 -14.07 -31.15 -12.97
C THR A 208 -13.51 -29.78 -13.39
N VAL A 209 -13.64 -29.44 -14.67
CA VAL A 209 -13.30 -28.11 -15.18
C VAL A 209 -14.04 -27.01 -14.41
N ALA A 210 -15.34 -27.16 -14.17
CA ALA A 210 -16.13 -26.20 -13.39
C ALA A 210 -15.56 -26.00 -11.98
N ALA A 211 -15.24 -27.08 -11.27
CA ALA A 211 -14.69 -27.01 -9.92
C ALA A 211 -13.31 -26.33 -9.88
N PHE A 212 -12.47 -26.50 -10.91
CA PHE A 212 -11.25 -25.70 -11.06
C PHE A 212 -11.56 -24.22 -11.16
N THR A 213 -12.49 -23.83 -12.04
CA THR A 213 -12.84 -22.41 -12.21
C THR A 213 -13.43 -21.80 -10.94
N ASP A 214 -14.31 -22.51 -10.23
CA ASP A 214 -14.91 -22.04 -8.98
C ASP A 214 -13.84 -21.78 -7.92
N LYS A 215 -12.90 -22.73 -7.73
CA LYS A 215 -11.82 -22.59 -6.76
C LYS A 215 -10.82 -21.50 -7.12
N ILE A 216 -10.57 -21.29 -8.41
CA ILE A 216 -9.75 -20.18 -8.87
C ILE A 216 -10.42 -18.84 -8.55
N SER A 217 -11.72 -18.71 -8.83
CA SER A 217 -12.47 -17.48 -8.57
C SER A 217 -12.58 -17.17 -7.08
N ASP A 218 -12.85 -18.18 -6.25
CA ASP A 218 -12.81 -18.09 -4.80
C ASP A 218 -11.45 -17.57 -4.31
N LEU A 219 -10.35 -18.11 -4.87
CA LEU A 219 -9.01 -17.67 -4.51
C LEU A 219 -8.76 -16.21 -4.91
N ARG A 220 -9.16 -15.79 -6.11
CA ARG A 220 -8.98 -14.40 -6.57
C ARG A 220 -9.77 -13.42 -5.69
N ASN A 221 -11.01 -13.76 -5.33
CA ASN A 221 -11.82 -12.96 -4.40
C ASN A 221 -11.15 -12.87 -3.01
N LYS A 222 -10.67 -14.00 -2.48
CA LYS A 222 -9.97 -14.07 -1.19
C LYS A 222 -8.68 -13.23 -1.18
N LEU A 223 -7.91 -13.25 -2.27
CA LEU A 223 -6.67 -12.48 -2.37
C LEU A 223 -6.93 -10.99 -2.59
N GLY A 224 -7.95 -10.63 -3.36
CA GLY A 224 -8.35 -9.24 -3.63
C GLY A 224 -8.81 -8.50 -2.35
N LYS A 225 -9.52 -9.20 -1.46
CA LYS A 225 -10.05 -8.69 -0.16
C LYS A 225 -11.08 -7.55 -0.32
N ALA A 226 -11.91 -7.62 -1.35
CA ALA A 226 -12.94 -6.61 -1.64
C ALA A 226 -14.29 -7.22 -2.06
N GLY A 227 -14.67 -8.34 -1.45
CA GLY A 227 -15.90 -9.06 -1.77
C GLY A 227 -15.79 -9.95 -3.01
N VAL A 228 -16.94 -10.25 -3.61
CA VAL A 228 -17.06 -11.09 -4.81
C VAL A 228 -16.92 -10.19 -6.04
N LYS A 229 -15.87 -10.42 -6.82
CA LYS A 229 -15.61 -9.71 -8.09
C LYS A 229 -15.23 -10.69 -9.20
N ASP A 230 -15.56 -11.95 -9.00
CA ASP A 230 -15.24 -13.06 -9.88
C ASP A 230 -16.04 -14.28 -9.49
N GLU A 231 -16.41 -15.06 -10.48
CA GLU A 231 -17.28 -16.21 -10.35
C GLU A 231 -16.86 -17.28 -11.36
N GLY A 232 -17.00 -18.54 -10.96
CA GLY A 232 -16.69 -19.68 -11.82
C GLY A 232 -17.74 -19.87 -12.93
N LEU A 233 -17.60 -20.93 -13.71
CA LEU A 233 -18.41 -21.17 -14.91
C LEU A 233 -19.86 -21.58 -14.63
N VAL A 234 -20.13 -22.10 -13.44
CA VAL A 234 -21.45 -22.53 -12.99
C VAL A 234 -21.71 -21.93 -11.61
N VAL A 235 -22.80 -21.18 -11.48
CA VAL A 235 -23.17 -20.47 -10.25
C VAL A 235 -24.57 -20.85 -9.80
N PRO A 236 -24.93 -20.65 -8.52
CA PRO A 236 -26.32 -20.73 -8.09
C PRO A 236 -27.21 -19.84 -8.96
N LYS A 237 -28.43 -20.29 -9.27
CA LYS A 237 -29.33 -19.60 -10.21
C LYS A 237 -29.56 -18.13 -9.87
N PHE A 238 -29.65 -17.79 -8.58
CA PHE A 238 -29.87 -16.41 -8.12
C PHE A 238 -28.66 -15.48 -8.34
N MET A 239 -27.47 -16.02 -8.61
CA MET A 239 -26.26 -15.25 -8.94
C MET A 239 -26.03 -15.12 -10.44
N GLY A 240 -26.59 -16.01 -11.26
CA GLY A 240 -26.47 -15.89 -12.71
C GLY A 240 -27.31 -14.75 -13.27
N ALA A 241 -27.14 -14.47 -14.57
CA ALA A 241 -27.77 -13.33 -15.25
C ALA A 241 -29.28 -13.26 -14.97
N GLU A 242 -29.73 -12.09 -14.48
CA GLU A 242 -31.12 -11.79 -14.07
C GLU A 242 -31.72 -12.78 -13.05
N GLY A 243 -30.89 -13.55 -12.35
CA GLY A 243 -31.31 -14.64 -11.47
C GLY A 243 -31.99 -15.79 -12.21
N GLN A 244 -31.79 -15.91 -13.52
CA GLN A 244 -32.53 -16.86 -14.38
C GLN A 244 -31.72 -18.06 -14.87
N VAL A 245 -30.39 -17.99 -14.84
CA VAL A 245 -29.51 -19.01 -15.43
C VAL A 245 -28.41 -19.44 -14.46
N ILE A 246 -27.87 -20.64 -14.63
CA ILE A 246 -26.75 -21.15 -13.83
C ILE A 246 -25.40 -21.07 -14.55
N GLY A 247 -25.40 -20.91 -15.88
CA GLY A 247 -24.18 -20.79 -16.67
C GLY A 247 -23.62 -19.37 -16.64
N ASN A 248 -22.30 -19.24 -16.52
CA ASN A 248 -21.61 -17.98 -16.25
C ASN A 248 -20.39 -17.77 -17.17
N VAL A 249 -20.64 -17.80 -18.47
CA VAL A 249 -19.61 -17.62 -19.52
C VAL A 249 -19.12 -16.18 -19.60
N LEU A 250 -19.96 -15.22 -19.22
CA LEU A 250 -19.62 -13.81 -19.06
C LEU A 250 -19.96 -13.40 -17.63
N VAL A 251 -18.93 -13.06 -16.85
CA VAL A 251 -19.12 -12.66 -15.45
C VAL A 251 -19.37 -11.16 -15.36
N GLY A 252 -20.42 -10.79 -14.65
CA GLY A 252 -20.78 -9.40 -14.37
C GLY A 252 -21.45 -9.25 -13.01
N ASN A 253 -21.59 -8.01 -12.57
CA ASN A 253 -22.37 -7.68 -11.38
C ASN A 253 -23.88 -7.79 -11.65
N GLU A 254 -24.71 -7.36 -10.69
CA GLU A 254 -26.18 -7.38 -10.81
C GLU A 254 -26.74 -6.63 -12.02
N PHE A 255 -25.97 -5.73 -12.63
CA PHE A 255 -26.33 -4.99 -13.85
C PHE A 255 -25.70 -5.60 -15.11
N SER A 256 -25.16 -6.81 -15.03
CA SER A 256 -24.38 -7.45 -16.10
C SER A 256 -23.17 -6.61 -16.56
N LEU A 257 -22.61 -5.78 -15.67
CA LEU A 257 -21.40 -5.02 -15.94
C LEU A 257 -20.17 -5.74 -15.38
N SER A 258 -19.07 -5.72 -16.13
CA SER A 258 -17.79 -6.26 -15.65
C SER A 258 -17.39 -5.61 -14.32
N PHE A 259 -16.84 -6.41 -13.41
CA PHE A 259 -16.35 -5.91 -12.13
C PHE A 259 -15.13 -4.99 -12.29
N ASP A 260 -14.96 -4.04 -11.37
CA ASP A 260 -13.75 -3.21 -11.30
C ASP A 260 -12.75 -3.78 -10.28
N ARG A 261 -11.45 -3.65 -10.53
CA ARG A 261 -10.40 -3.90 -9.54
C ARG A 261 -9.44 -2.72 -9.45
N THR A 262 -8.98 -2.41 -8.24
CA THR A 262 -7.89 -1.47 -8.02
C THR A 262 -6.52 -2.12 -8.26
N PRO A 263 -5.46 -1.31 -8.48
CA PRO A 263 -4.09 -1.82 -8.56
C PRO A 263 -3.68 -2.70 -7.37
N GLU A 264 -4.08 -2.35 -6.14
CA GLU A 264 -3.78 -3.14 -4.94
C GLU A 264 -4.40 -4.53 -4.99
N GLU A 265 -5.67 -4.62 -5.39
CA GLU A 265 -6.38 -5.89 -5.54
C GLU A 265 -5.66 -6.79 -6.54
N ILE A 266 -5.27 -6.22 -7.70
CA ILE A 266 -4.53 -6.92 -8.75
C ILE A 266 -3.19 -7.43 -8.23
N LEU A 267 -2.38 -6.57 -7.60
CA LEU A 267 -1.07 -6.94 -7.07
C LEU A 267 -1.17 -8.06 -6.02
N ARG A 268 -2.14 -8.01 -5.12
CA ARG A 268 -2.39 -9.08 -4.13
C ARG A 268 -2.67 -10.43 -4.79
N ILE A 269 -3.43 -10.42 -5.89
CA ILE A 269 -3.79 -11.60 -6.67
C ILE A 269 -2.56 -12.15 -7.41
N VAL A 270 -1.89 -11.33 -8.23
CA VAL A 270 -0.79 -11.80 -9.08
C VAL A 270 0.48 -12.14 -8.31
N TYR A 271 0.68 -11.55 -7.13
CA TYR A 271 1.73 -11.97 -6.20
C TYR A 271 1.37 -13.25 -5.43
N GLY A 272 0.10 -13.66 -5.44
CA GLY A 272 -0.41 -14.80 -4.70
C GLY A 272 -0.28 -14.66 -3.18
N SER A 273 0.15 -13.51 -2.67
CA SER A 273 0.43 -13.27 -1.25
C SER A 273 -0.78 -12.74 -0.49
N GLY A 274 -1.75 -12.14 -1.18
CA GLY A 274 -2.83 -11.38 -0.55
C GLY A 274 -2.34 -10.06 0.06
N ASN A 275 -1.13 -9.61 -0.31
CA ASN A 275 -0.51 -8.37 0.12
C ASN A 275 0.29 -7.72 -1.05
N GLU A 276 -0.18 -6.58 -1.51
CA GLU A 276 0.37 -5.74 -2.59
C GLU A 276 1.82 -5.30 -2.35
N SER A 277 2.31 -5.36 -1.12
CA SER A 277 3.71 -5.06 -0.76
C SER A 277 4.63 -6.28 -0.72
N VAL A 278 4.11 -7.50 -0.91
CA VAL A 278 4.89 -8.74 -0.82
C VAL A 278 4.89 -9.44 -2.18
N PRO A 279 5.93 -9.22 -3.00
CA PRO A 279 6.15 -9.96 -4.24
C PRO A 279 6.11 -11.47 -4.07
N GLY A 280 5.78 -12.17 -5.15
CA GLY A 280 5.62 -13.61 -5.18
C GLY A 280 4.85 -14.04 -6.41
N GLY A 281 4.33 -15.26 -6.42
CA GLY A 281 3.46 -15.75 -7.49
C GLY A 281 4.10 -15.58 -8.86
N PHE A 282 3.40 -14.92 -9.77
CA PHE A 282 3.85 -14.67 -11.13
C PHE A 282 4.92 -13.56 -11.22
N TYR A 283 5.11 -12.76 -10.17
CA TYR A 283 6.08 -11.66 -10.10
C TYR A 283 7.02 -11.86 -8.91
N PRO A 284 7.97 -12.81 -8.98
CA PRO A 284 8.89 -13.11 -7.87
C PRO A 284 9.72 -11.91 -7.40
N LYS A 285 9.98 -10.93 -8.28
CA LYS A 285 10.70 -9.68 -7.95
C LYS A 285 9.80 -8.44 -7.85
N GLY A 286 8.48 -8.64 -7.97
CA GLY A 286 7.49 -7.57 -7.99
C GLY A 286 7.21 -7.04 -9.40
N ALA A 287 6.03 -6.46 -9.55
CA ALA A 287 5.59 -5.71 -10.72
C ALA A 287 6.30 -4.35 -10.79
N ASP A 288 6.34 -3.76 -11.98
CA ASP A 288 7.02 -2.49 -12.29
C ASP A 288 5.98 -1.38 -12.61
N GLY A 289 6.45 -0.17 -12.88
CA GLY A 289 5.64 1.05 -12.96
C GLY A 289 5.53 1.75 -11.61
N GLU A 290 5.26 3.06 -11.66
CA GLU A 290 5.24 3.91 -10.46
C GLU A 290 4.19 3.44 -9.43
N ILE A 291 2.99 3.08 -9.90
CA ILE A 291 1.92 2.55 -9.05
C ILE A 291 2.37 1.26 -8.36
N ALA A 292 2.82 0.25 -9.10
CA ALA A 292 3.23 -1.02 -8.48
C ALA A 292 4.41 -0.87 -7.53
N LYS A 293 5.44 -0.13 -7.94
CA LYS A 293 6.63 0.14 -7.11
C LYS A 293 6.31 0.92 -5.84
N SER A 294 5.26 1.74 -5.83
CA SER A 294 4.84 2.46 -4.63
C SER A 294 4.41 1.51 -3.49
N TYR A 295 3.85 0.34 -3.82
CA TYR A 295 3.48 -0.68 -2.83
C TYR A 295 4.65 -1.57 -2.40
N LEU A 296 5.65 -1.77 -3.27
CA LEU A 296 6.85 -2.58 -3.01
C LEU A 296 7.82 -1.94 -2.01
N VAL A 297 7.52 -0.73 -1.53
CA VAL A 297 8.34 -0.04 -0.55
C VAL A 297 8.19 -0.72 0.82
N THR A 298 8.95 -1.80 1.06
CA THR A 298 9.76 -1.95 2.28
C THR A 298 10.62 -3.23 2.28
N VAL A 299 11.90 -3.13 1.92
CA VAL A 299 13.08 -3.53 2.75
C VAL A 299 14.30 -2.77 2.20
N GLY A 300 14.62 -1.63 2.81
CA GLY A 300 15.77 -0.81 2.44
C GLY A 300 15.53 0.59 2.98
N ARG A 301 16.16 0.88 4.14
CA ARG A 301 16.06 2.10 4.96
C ARG A 301 15.05 3.13 4.41
N VAL A 302 13.80 2.98 4.80
CA VAL A 302 12.77 4.00 4.56
C VAL A 302 12.83 4.97 5.73
N GLY A 303 13.02 6.23 5.40
CA GLY A 303 13.05 7.38 6.29
C GLY A 303 12.95 8.64 5.43
N LEU A 304 13.05 9.81 6.05
CA LEU A 304 12.94 11.09 5.33
C LEU A 304 13.90 11.19 4.14
N ASP A 305 15.06 10.53 4.21
CA ASP A 305 16.09 10.45 3.16
C ASP A 305 15.59 9.89 1.83
N LYS A 306 14.58 9.00 1.87
CA LYS A 306 14.02 8.38 0.66
C LYS A 306 12.74 9.04 0.20
N VAL A 307 11.90 9.45 1.15
CA VAL A 307 10.54 9.96 0.84
C VAL A 307 10.50 11.46 0.57
N ALA A 308 11.43 12.23 1.14
CA ALA A 308 11.55 13.67 0.93
C ALA A 308 12.99 14.15 1.18
N PRO A 309 13.97 13.71 0.37
CA PRO A 309 15.40 13.97 0.58
C PRO A 309 15.74 15.45 0.69
N ASN A 310 15.07 16.30 -0.08
CA ASN A 310 15.19 17.76 -0.03
C ASN A 310 14.88 18.34 1.37
N LEU A 311 13.97 17.72 2.12
CA LEU A 311 13.65 18.15 3.48
C LEU A 311 14.74 17.77 4.50
N THR A 312 15.70 16.92 4.15
CA THR A 312 16.84 16.61 5.05
C THR A 312 17.91 17.69 5.01
N MET A 313 17.98 18.47 3.92
CA MET A 313 19.04 19.45 3.63
C MET A 313 20.46 18.86 3.82
N GLY A 314 20.65 17.61 3.39
CA GLY A 314 21.95 16.92 3.48
C GLY A 314 22.34 16.46 4.90
N GLY A 315 21.45 16.60 5.88
CA GLY A 315 21.70 16.13 7.25
C GLY A 315 21.78 14.61 7.35
N PRO A 316 22.58 14.05 8.27
CA PRO A 316 22.84 12.61 8.35
C PRO A 316 21.59 11.80 8.70
N SER A 317 21.50 10.57 8.18
CA SER A 317 20.42 9.62 8.52
C SER A 317 20.42 9.29 10.01
N PRO A 318 19.23 9.04 10.62
CA PRO A 318 19.15 8.64 12.02
C PRO A 318 19.92 7.34 12.28
N LEU A 319 20.59 7.26 13.43
CA LEU A 319 21.26 6.04 13.89
C LEU A 319 20.22 5.03 14.37
N GLY A 320 20.44 3.76 14.04
CA GLY A 320 19.75 2.63 14.67
C GLY A 320 18.24 2.51 14.43
N ALA A 321 17.63 3.37 13.61
CA ALA A 321 16.22 3.30 13.23
C ALA A 321 15.90 1.97 12.52
N GLN A 322 14.79 1.33 12.92
CA GLN A 322 14.36 0.04 12.37
C GLN A 322 12.87 0.05 12.05
N LYS A 323 12.44 -0.84 11.15
CA LYS A 323 11.01 -1.07 10.92
C LYS A 323 10.44 -1.83 12.12
N ALA A 324 9.48 -1.22 12.82
CA ALA A 324 8.78 -1.88 13.92
C ALA A 324 7.86 -3.00 13.40
N LYS A 325 7.67 -4.04 14.20
CA LYS A 325 6.64 -5.06 13.97
C LYS A 325 5.30 -4.54 14.51
N LEU A 326 4.43 -4.05 13.63
CA LEU A 326 3.17 -3.44 14.03
C LEU A 326 1.98 -4.29 13.54
N ASP A 327 0.92 -4.34 14.34
CA ASP A 327 -0.40 -4.76 13.86
C ASP A 327 -0.94 -3.77 12.82
N ARG A 328 -2.00 -4.17 12.12
CA ARG A 328 -2.57 -3.39 11.02
C ARG A 328 -3.00 -1.99 11.46
N LEU A 329 -3.78 -1.89 12.53
CA LEU A 329 -4.32 -0.61 13.00
C LEU A 329 -3.18 0.34 13.38
N THR A 330 -2.24 -0.13 14.21
CA THR A 330 -1.11 0.66 14.66
C THR A 330 -0.27 1.12 13.49
N ARG A 331 0.02 0.24 12.53
CA ARG A 331 0.77 0.58 11.32
C ARG A 331 0.07 1.67 10.50
N ASP A 332 -1.24 1.53 10.27
CA ASP A 332 -1.99 2.44 9.42
C ASP A 332 -2.12 3.83 10.08
N VAL A 333 -2.23 3.90 11.41
CA VAL A 333 -2.22 5.16 12.18
C VAL A 333 -0.85 5.84 12.14
N VAL A 334 0.23 5.12 12.48
CA VAL A 334 1.57 5.75 12.55
C VAL A 334 2.09 6.17 11.16
N LEU A 335 1.63 5.52 10.09
CA LEU A 335 1.95 5.93 8.72
C LEU A 335 1.30 7.27 8.35
N GLN A 336 0.07 7.52 8.81
CA GLN A 336 -0.59 8.82 8.63
C GLN A 336 0.20 9.92 9.34
N PHE A 337 0.61 9.68 10.58
CA PHE A 337 1.41 10.65 11.36
C PHE A 337 2.74 10.94 10.68
N ALA A 338 3.44 9.90 10.19
CA ALA A 338 4.69 10.09 9.46
C ALA A 338 4.54 11.01 8.24
N TRP A 339 3.45 10.89 7.47
CA TRP A 339 3.18 11.77 6.33
C TRP A 339 2.75 13.19 6.73
N GLN A 340 2.04 13.33 7.84
CA GLN A 340 1.73 14.64 8.44
C GLN A 340 3.02 15.35 8.85
N GLU A 341 3.99 14.66 9.45
CA GLU A 341 5.29 15.25 9.80
C GLU A 341 6.11 15.70 8.59
N VAL A 342 6.02 14.96 7.48
CA VAL A 342 6.58 15.42 6.18
C VAL A 342 5.88 16.70 5.71
N GLY A 343 4.57 16.83 5.95
CA GLY A 343 3.79 18.06 5.74
C GLY A 343 4.26 19.22 6.64
N HIS A 344 4.44 18.98 7.94
CA HIS A 344 4.92 19.95 8.92
C HIS A 344 6.28 20.53 8.51
N LEU A 345 7.23 19.65 8.16
CA LEU A 345 8.54 20.07 7.68
C LEU A 345 8.47 20.94 6.42
N ARG A 346 7.60 20.59 5.45
CA ARG A 346 7.37 21.41 4.25
C ARG A 346 6.82 22.79 4.62
N ALA A 347 5.82 22.84 5.50
CA ALA A 347 5.19 24.08 5.92
C ALA A 347 6.17 25.02 6.65
N ILE A 348 6.96 24.47 7.58
CA ILE A 348 8.01 25.22 8.29
C ILE A 348 9.07 25.74 7.31
N LYS A 349 9.61 24.87 6.44
CA LYS A 349 10.68 25.25 5.50
C LYS A 349 10.23 26.22 4.41
N LYS A 350 8.94 26.33 4.14
CA LYS A 350 8.39 27.38 3.27
C LYS A 350 8.45 28.76 3.95
N ARG A 351 8.45 28.81 5.29
CA ARG A 351 8.41 30.06 6.07
C ARG A 351 9.78 30.53 6.54
N VAL A 352 10.70 29.59 6.80
CA VAL A 352 12.06 29.86 7.29
C VAL A 352 13.10 29.07 6.50
N LYS A 353 14.34 29.58 6.43
CA LYS A 353 15.47 28.92 5.73
C LYS A 353 15.68 27.47 6.17
N GLY A 354 15.33 27.15 7.42
CA GLY A 354 15.53 25.84 8.02
C GLY A 354 17.01 25.50 8.19
N PHE A 355 17.28 24.24 8.48
CA PHE A 355 18.64 23.73 8.66
C PHE A 355 18.70 22.23 8.30
N ALA A 356 19.92 21.73 8.12
CA ALA A 356 20.21 20.31 7.97
C ALA A 356 19.71 19.53 9.18
N ARG A 357 19.02 18.40 8.94
CA ARG A 357 18.54 17.51 10.00
C ARG A 357 19.72 17.18 10.95
N PRO A 358 19.61 17.41 12.27
CA PRO A 358 20.66 17.02 13.21
C PRO A 358 20.81 15.49 13.25
N GLN A 359 21.96 14.99 13.74
CA GLN A 359 22.13 13.56 13.96
C GLN A 359 21.15 13.10 15.04
N LEU A 360 20.21 12.24 14.67
CA LEU A 360 19.27 11.60 15.59
C LEU A 360 19.77 10.21 15.97
N ASP A 361 19.58 9.79 17.22
CA ASP A 361 19.76 8.39 17.66
C ASP A 361 18.40 7.77 17.96
N LEU A 362 17.91 6.94 17.04
CA LEU A 362 16.68 6.18 17.19
C LEU A 362 16.98 4.70 17.43
N SER A 363 18.16 4.35 17.94
CA SER A 363 18.53 2.97 18.22
C SER A 363 17.72 2.38 19.37
N LYS A 364 17.62 1.04 19.41
CA LYS A 364 17.06 0.31 20.55
C LYS A 364 17.75 0.71 21.87
N LYS A 365 19.06 0.98 21.81
CA LYS A 365 19.86 1.40 22.96
C LYS A 365 19.39 2.74 23.51
N ALA A 366 19.19 3.75 22.66
CA ALA A 366 18.71 5.06 23.09
C ALA A 366 17.33 4.97 23.78
N PHE A 367 16.39 4.23 23.21
CA PHE A 367 15.08 4.00 23.84
C PHE A 367 15.17 3.18 25.13
N ALA A 368 16.05 2.18 25.20
CA ALA A 368 16.29 1.42 26.42
C ALA A 368 16.84 2.30 27.56
N GLU A 369 17.80 3.18 27.27
CA GLU A 369 18.36 4.10 28.26
C GLU A 369 17.32 5.08 28.82
N VAL A 370 16.37 5.53 27.98
CA VAL A 370 15.24 6.35 28.43
C VAL A 370 14.35 5.58 29.39
N MET A 371 13.99 4.34 29.06
CA MET A 371 13.16 3.51 29.95
C MET A 371 13.91 3.15 31.24
N ASP A 372 15.20 2.83 31.16
CA ASP A 372 16.02 2.52 32.33
C ASP A 372 16.08 3.72 33.29
N LYS A 373 16.24 4.94 32.76
CA LYS A 373 16.19 6.18 33.54
C LYS A 373 14.81 6.45 34.14
N ALA A 374 13.74 6.22 33.38
CA ALA A 374 12.36 6.43 33.84
C ALA A 374 12.02 5.51 35.02
N PHE A 375 12.51 4.26 34.99
CA PHE A 375 12.26 3.27 36.03
C PHE A 375 13.32 3.23 37.13
N GLY A 376 14.45 3.92 36.96
CA GLY A 376 15.58 3.88 37.90
C GLY A 376 16.27 2.52 37.97
N LYS A 377 16.08 1.64 36.97
CA LYS A 377 16.67 0.30 36.91
C LYS A 377 16.87 -0.11 35.45
N LYS A 378 17.85 -0.97 35.18
CA LYS A 378 18.05 -1.54 33.85
C LYS A 378 17.05 -2.66 33.57
N PHE A 379 16.36 -2.61 32.44
CA PHE A 379 15.54 -3.73 31.98
C PHE A 379 16.40 -4.86 31.39
N VAL A 380 16.06 -6.10 31.73
CA VAL A 380 16.66 -7.31 31.14
C VAL A 380 15.51 -8.19 30.61
N PRO A 381 15.38 -8.38 29.27
CA PRO A 381 16.17 -7.74 28.21
C PRO A 381 15.93 -6.22 28.14
N PRO A 382 16.77 -5.43 27.43
CA PRO A 382 16.55 -4.00 27.25
C PRO A 382 15.22 -3.65 26.57
N PHE A 383 14.69 -2.45 26.81
CA PHE A 383 13.48 -2.01 26.12
C PHE A 383 13.71 -1.91 24.61
N ASN A 384 12.88 -2.58 23.81
CA ASN A 384 12.98 -2.56 22.36
C ASN A 384 11.74 -1.93 21.73
N PRO A 385 11.80 -0.69 21.22
CA PRO A 385 10.66 0.01 20.64
C PRO A 385 10.14 -0.65 19.36
N TYR A 386 10.95 -1.46 18.68
CA TYR A 386 10.62 -2.06 17.39
C TYR A 386 10.01 -3.46 17.50
N ALA A 387 9.84 -3.98 18.72
CA ALA A 387 9.49 -5.37 18.96
C ALA A 387 8.04 -5.71 18.59
N ASN A 388 7.09 -4.83 18.90
CA ASN A 388 5.65 -5.00 18.71
C ASN A 388 4.94 -3.63 18.77
N SER A 389 3.61 -3.61 18.55
CA SER A 389 2.80 -2.38 18.61
C SER A 389 2.79 -1.68 19.97
N TYR A 390 2.75 -2.42 21.08
CA TYR A 390 2.74 -1.84 22.42
C TYR A 390 4.03 -1.10 22.70
N ASN A 391 5.17 -1.76 22.46
CA ASN A 391 6.48 -1.16 22.62
C ASN A 391 6.66 0.07 21.73
N TYR A 392 6.15 0.02 20.49
CA TYR A 392 6.25 1.14 19.57
C TYR A 392 5.40 2.33 20.01
N LEU A 393 4.13 2.10 20.41
CA LEU A 393 3.26 3.16 20.89
C LEU A 393 3.79 3.79 22.20
N ILE A 394 4.32 2.99 23.13
CA ILE A 394 4.98 3.48 24.35
C ILE A 394 6.22 4.32 23.99
N ALA A 395 7.00 3.91 22.98
CA ALA A 395 8.12 4.70 22.50
C ALA A 395 7.67 5.99 21.80
N SER A 396 6.60 5.95 21.01
CA SER A 396 6.02 7.11 20.34
C SER A 396 5.43 8.11 21.34
N TYR A 397 4.90 7.66 22.47
CA TYR A 397 4.41 8.53 23.56
C TYR A 397 5.46 9.53 24.08
N LEU A 398 6.76 9.27 23.86
CA LEU A 398 7.84 10.17 24.24
C LEU A 398 7.86 11.48 23.42
N VAL A 399 7.40 11.45 22.17
CA VAL A 399 7.78 12.47 21.16
C VAL A 399 6.71 13.58 20.97
N PRO A 400 5.46 13.31 20.57
CA PRO A 400 4.52 14.37 20.17
C PRO A 400 4.21 15.35 21.31
N TYR A 401 4.06 14.84 22.53
CA TYR A 401 3.80 15.68 23.70
C TYR A 401 4.90 16.72 23.98
N VAL A 402 6.17 16.39 23.70
CA VAL A 402 7.28 17.34 23.85
C VAL A 402 7.20 18.41 22.75
N GLY A 403 6.89 18.03 21.51
CA GLY A 403 6.68 18.95 20.40
C GLY A 403 5.54 19.94 20.64
N LEU A 404 4.35 19.43 20.99
CA LEU A 404 3.16 20.25 21.19
C LEU A 404 3.34 21.27 22.32
N THR A 405 3.93 20.87 23.46
CA THR A 405 4.15 21.80 24.58
C THR A 405 5.20 22.87 24.24
N GLY A 406 6.17 22.54 23.39
CA GLY A 406 7.08 23.52 22.79
C GLY A 406 6.36 24.54 21.88
N TYR A 407 5.36 24.11 21.10
CA TYR A 407 4.56 25.03 20.29
C TYR A 407 3.68 25.95 21.13
N VAL A 408 3.09 25.45 22.22
CA VAL A 408 2.34 26.27 23.19
C VAL A 408 3.26 27.37 23.76
N GLY A 409 4.47 27.02 24.21
CA GLY A 409 5.41 28.00 24.79
C GLY A 409 6.05 28.94 23.77
N ALA A 410 6.20 28.53 22.51
CA ALA A 410 6.76 29.36 21.45
C ALA A 410 5.73 30.34 20.88
N ASN A 411 4.45 29.97 20.78
CA ASN A 411 3.44 30.74 20.05
C ASN A 411 3.27 32.19 20.54
N PRO A 412 3.23 32.48 21.86
CA PRO A 412 3.16 33.85 22.37
C PRO A 412 4.38 34.72 22.02
N LYS A 413 5.54 34.10 21.75
CA LYS A 413 6.79 34.80 21.43
C LYS A 413 6.91 35.17 19.95
N LEU A 414 6.00 34.69 19.10
CA LEU A 414 6.02 34.96 17.67
C LEU A 414 5.33 36.28 17.32
N GLN A 415 6.11 37.24 16.82
CA GLN A 415 5.59 38.55 16.43
C GLN A 415 4.75 38.49 15.15
N CYS A 416 5.16 37.69 14.16
CA CYS A 416 4.48 37.62 12.87
C CYS A 416 3.16 36.82 12.94
N PRO A 417 2.01 37.40 12.55
CA PRO A 417 0.72 36.68 12.52
C PRO A 417 0.75 35.41 11.67
N ALA A 418 1.43 35.41 10.53
CA ALA A 418 1.55 34.24 9.67
C ALA A 418 2.34 33.10 10.35
N SER A 419 3.36 33.43 11.16
CA SER A 419 4.13 32.44 11.92
C SER A 419 3.32 31.91 13.10
N ARG A 420 2.55 32.76 13.79
CA ARG A 420 1.57 32.33 14.82
C ARG A 420 0.54 31.36 14.24
N LYS A 421 -0.05 31.71 13.09
CA LYS A 421 -1.02 30.83 12.40
C LYS A 421 -0.38 29.48 12.02
N LEU A 422 0.86 29.49 11.51
CA LEU A 422 1.58 28.26 11.20
C LEU A 422 1.77 27.40 12.46
N VAL A 423 2.32 27.96 13.55
CA VAL A 423 2.58 27.23 14.79
C VAL A 423 1.28 26.75 15.44
N ALA A 424 0.20 27.53 15.43
CA ALA A 424 -1.11 27.08 15.89
C ALA A 424 -1.66 25.91 15.06
N GLY A 425 -1.45 25.92 13.74
CA GLY A 425 -1.83 24.81 12.86
C GLY A 425 -1.04 23.53 13.15
N LEU A 426 0.28 23.64 13.39
CA LEU A 426 1.13 22.52 13.78
C LEU A 426 0.72 21.96 15.15
N LEU A 427 0.50 22.84 16.13
CA LEU A 427 0.01 22.51 17.46
C LEU A 427 -1.28 21.69 17.39
N GLY A 428 -2.26 22.10 16.58
CA GLY A 428 -3.52 21.38 16.45
C GLY A 428 -3.35 19.94 15.95
N VAL A 429 -2.46 19.71 14.97
CA VAL A 429 -2.19 18.37 14.43
C VAL A 429 -1.41 17.52 15.43
N GLU A 430 -0.36 18.07 16.03
CA GLU A 430 0.48 17.38 17.03
C GLU A 430 -0.31 16.98 18.28
N SER A 431 -1.21 17.87 18.76
CA SER A 431 -2.15 17.53 19.83
C SER A 431 -3.10 16.40 19.43
N GLY A 432 -3.56 16.38 18.18
CA GLY A 432 -4.37 15.27 17.65
C GLY A 432 -3.61 13.94 17.61
N GLN A 433 -2.34 13.97 17.19
CA GLN A 433 -1.49 12.77 17.20
C GLN A 433 -1.25 12.25 18.62
N ASP A 434 -0.91 13.14 19.56
CA ASP A 434 -0.73 12.77 20.97
C ASP A 434 -2.02 12.16 21.55
N ALA A 435 -3.17 12.79 21.32
CA ALA A 435 -4.47 12.29 21.76
C ALA A 435 -4.78 10.88 21.23
N VAL A 436 -4.49 10.61 19.95
CA VAL A 436 -4.70 9.28 19.35
C VAL A 436 -3.75 8.24 19.97
N ILE A 437 -2.47 8.57 20.15
CA ILE A 437 -1.50 7.66 20.80
C ILE A 437 -1.95 7.36 22.23
N ARG A 438 -2.31 8.41 23.00
CA ARG A 438 -2.83 8.28 24.35
C ARG A 438 -4.10 7.44 24.39
N THR A 439 -5.03 7.63 23.48
CA THR A 439 -6.27 6.83 23.38
C THR A 439 -5.96 5.35 23.12
N MET A 440 -5.08 5.07 22.16
CA MET A 440 -4.68 3.70 21.83
C MET A 440 -4.00 3.00 23.02
N LEU A 441 -3.15 3.71 23.76
CA LEU A 441 -2.51 3.19 24.96
C LEU A 441 -3.48 3.09 26.15
N TYR A 442 -4.41 4.04 26.31
CA TYR A 442 -5.41 4.06 27.39
C TYR A 442 -6.35 2.86 27.31
N ALA A 443 -6.81 2.50 26.10
CA ALA A 443 -7.58 1.27 25.86
C ALA A 443 -6.83 -0.01 26.29
N ARG A 444 -5.52 0.09 26.53
CA ARG A 444 -4.62 -1.00 26.93
C ARG A 444 -3.90 -0.69 28.25
N ALA A 445 -4.38 0.25 29.04
CA ALA A 445 -3.68 0.78 30.22
C ALA A 445 -3.26 -0.32 31.22
N SER A 446 -4.11 -1.33 31.41
CA SER A 446 -3.86 -2.49 32.30
C SER A 446 -3.05 -3.61 31.66
N HIS A 447 -2.77 -3.56 30.34
CA HIS A 447 -2.03 -4.61 29.65
C HIS A 447 -0.58 -4.68 30.13
N ILE A 448 -0.12 -5.89 30.47
CA ILE A 448 1.26 -6.15 30.90
C ILE A 448 2.14 -6.28 29.65
N VAL A 449 3.14 -5.40 29.53
CA VAL A 449 4.08 -5.41 28.41
C VAL A 449 5.17 -6.45 28.67
N HIS A 450 5.07 -7.60 28.01
CA HIS A 450 6.09 -8.64 28.06
C HIS A 450 7.34 -8.25 27.24
N PRO A 451 8.56 -8.59 27.72
CA PRO A 451 8.89 -9.39 28.91
C PRO A 451 9.08 -8.59 30.21
N TYR A 452 8.77 -7.29 30.22
CA TYR A 452 9.15 -6.38 31.32
C TYR A 452 8.30 -6.54 32.59
N ASN A 453 7.14 -7.20 32.48
CA ASN A 453 6.16 -7.36 33.57
C ASN A 453 5.71 -6.01 34.16
N VAL A 454 5.50 -5.02 33.30
CA VAL A 454 5.07 -3.65 33.65
C VAL A 454 3.87 -3.29 32.78
N THR A 455 2.87 -2.64 33.37
CA THR A 455 1.67 -2.23 32.63
C THR A 455 1.94 -1.06 31.69
N VAL A 456 1.15 -0.93 30.63
CA VAL A 456 1.19 0.24 29.74
C VAL A 456 1.05 1.55 30.52
N ALA A 457 0.11 1.62 31.47
CA ALA A 457 -0.08 2.80 32.30
C ALA A 457 1.18 3.14 33.11
N ALA A 458 1.82 2.13 33.73
CA ALA A 458 3.04 2.33 34.50
C ALA A 458 4.20 2.85 33.63
N PHE A 459 4.35 2.36 32.39
CA PHE A 459 5.29 2.94 31.43
C PHE A 459 5.01 4.42 31.18
N THR A 460 3.77 4.77 30.83
CA THR A 460 3.42 6.18 30.54
C THR A 460 3.61 7.10 31.75
N ASN A 461 3.25 6.66 32.95
CA ASN A 461 3.43 7.42 34.18
C ASN A 461 4.92 7.68 34.46
N LYS A 462 5.77 6.65 34.35
CA LYS A 462 7.23 6.80 34.57
C LYS A 462 7.90 7.67 33.51
N ILE A 463 7.43 7.60 32.28
CA ILE A 463 7.91 8.47 31.20
C ILE A 463 7.57 9.94 31.50
N SER A 464 6.33 10.23 31.91
CA SER A 464 5.92 11.60 32.25
C SER A 464 6.65 12.14 33.48
N GLU A 465 6.83 11.31 34.52
CA GLU A 465 7.66 11.65 35.69
C GLU A 465 9.09 12.01 35.27
N LEU A 466 9.70 11.23 34.37
CA LEU A 466 11.04 11.50 33.86
C LEU A 466 11.09 12.84 33.10
N ARG A 467 10.11 13.10 32.21
CA ARG A 467 10.06 14.37 31.45
C ARG A 467 9.95 15.58 32.37
N ASN A 468 9.12 15.51 33.42
CA ASN A 468 9.03 16.56 34.43
C ASN A 468 10.35 16.76 35.18
N LYS A 469 10.97 15.65 35.62
CA LYS A 469 12.27 15.68 36.32
C LYS A 469 13.37 16.32 35.46
N LEU A 470 13.44 15.97 34.17
CA LEU A 470 14.44 16.51 33.25
C LEU A 470 14.17 17.97 32.89
N GLY A 471 12.91 18.37 32.74
CA GLY A 471 12.53 19.76 32.44
C GLY A 471 12.91 20.75 33.55
N LYS A 472 12.88 20.31 34.82
CA LYS A 472 13.19 21.11 36.03
C LYS A 472 12.25 22.31 36.23
N ALA A 473 10.98 22.15 35.89
CA ALA A 473 9.98 23.23 35.92
C ALA A 473 8.61 22.76 36.44
N GLY A 474 8.62 21.85 37.42
CA GLY A 474 7.40 21.33 38.02
C GLY A 474 6.67 20.29 37.15
N LEU A 475 5.36 20.19 37.36
CA LEU A 475 4.47 19.24 36.69
C LEU A 475 3.96 19.84 35.38
N LYS A 476 4.42 19.31 34.24
CA LYS A 476 4.00 19.74 32.90
C LYS A 476 3.67 18.55 31.98
N ASP A 477 3.50 17.37 32.57
CA ASP A 477 3.23 16.12 31.89
C ASP A 477 2.68 15.11 32.87
N GLU A 478 1.76 14.31 32.38
CA GLU A 478 1.03 13.31 33.14
C GLU A 478 0.77 12.09 32.26
N GLY A 479 0.90 10.91 32.88
CA GLY A 479 0.63 9.64 32.22
C GLY A 479 -0.88 9.37 32.09
N LEU A 480 -1.24 8.16 31.65
CA LEU A 480 -2.62 7.83 31.26
C LEU A 480 -3.58 7.65 32.43
N LEU A 481 -3.05 7.32 33.61
CA LEU A 481 -3.81 7.16 34.85
C LEU A 481 -3.17 8.02 35.94
N VAL A 482 -3.94 8.96 36.46
CA VAL A 482 -3.52 9.92 37.48
C VAL A 482 -4.42 9.82 38.72
N PRO A 483 -3.96 10.25 39.92
CA PRO A 483 -4.83 10.43 41.06
C PRO A 483 -6.01 11.37 40.72
N ILE A 484 -7.19 11.13 41.30
CA ILE A 484 -8.42 11.91 41.01
C ILE A 484 -8.19 13.42 41.11
N ALA A 485 -7.46 13.87 42.15
CA ALA A 485 -7.15 15.28 42.37
C ALA A 485 -6.33 15.95 41.24
N LYS A 486 -5.69 15.15 40.38
CA LYS A 486 -4.94 15.62 39.22
C LYS A 486 -5.66 15.39 37.90
N GLY A 487 -6.71 14.56 37.88
CA GLY A 487 -7.51 14.39 36.69
C GLY A 487 -8.31 15.65 36.38
N ALA A 488 -8.88 15.71 35.18
CA ALA A 488 -9.69 16.84 34.74
C ALA A 488 -10.73 17.24 35.79
N GLU A 489 -10.71 18.52 36.17
CA GLU A 489 -11.57 19.12 37.20
C GLU A 489 -11.51 18.42 38.59
N GLY A 490 -10.46 17.65 38.85
CA GLY A 490 -10.33 16.84 40.06
C GLY A 490 -11.35 15.69 40.15
N LYS A 491 -11.86 15.18 39.01
CA LYS A 491 -13.03 14.29 38.98
C LYS A 491 -12.79 12.91 38.36
N VAL A 492 -11.71 12.71 37.62
CA VAL A 492 -11.49 11.49 36.82
C VAL A 492 -10.11 10.88 37.02
N LEU A 493 -9.98 9.56 36.84
CA LEU A 493 -8.69 8.87 36.88
C LEU A 493 -7.99 8.83 35.50
N GLY A 494 -8.78 8.78 34.43
CA GLY A 494 -8.28 8.66 33.06
C GLY A 494 -7.79 9.99 32.50
N ASN A 495 -6.63 9.97 31.83
CA ASN A 495 -5.95 11.18 31.37
C ASN A 495 -5.44 11.05 29.92
N VAL A 496 -6.40 10.90 29.00
CA VAL A 496 -6.14 10.80 27.56
C VAL A 496 -5.73 12.16 26.96
N LEU A 497 -6.10 13.27 27.60
CA LEU A 497 -5.69 14.62 27.25
C LEU A 497 -5.10 15.27 28.49
N ALA A 498 -3.77 15.39 28.55
CA ALA A 498 -3.11 16.06 29.68
C ALA A 498 -3.23 17.58 29.53
N GLY A 499 -3.67 18.24 30.60
CA GLY A 499 -3.80 19.69 30.68
C GLY A 499 -3.51 20.20 32.10
N ASP A 500 -3.36 21.50 32.23
CA ASP A 500 -3.24 22.18 33.51
C ASP A 500 -4.60 22.25 34.25
N GLU A 501 -4.64 22.97 35.37
CA GLU A 501 -5.86 23.13 36.19
C GLU A 501 -7.03 23.79 35.43
N SER A 502 -6.76 24.48 34.32
CA SER A 502 -7.77 25.07 33.42
C SER A 502 -8.03 24.19 32.19
N SER A 503 -7.56 22.94 32.18
CA SER A 503 -7.61 22.02 31.04
C SER A 503 -6.91 22.56 29.78
N LEU A 504 -5.92 23.45 29.93
CA LEU A 504 -5.10 23.96 28.84
C LEU A 504 -3.84 23.13 28.67
N SER A 505 -3.34 23.00 27.44
CA SER A 505 -2.07 22.32 27.20
C SER A 505 -0.92 23.06 27.90
N PHE A 506 -0.04 22.31 28.57
CA PHE A 506 1.15 22.89 29.19
C PHE A 506 2.08 23.57 28.18
N ASP A 507 2.76 24.62 28.61
CA ASP A 507 3.80 25.28 27.83
C ASP A 507 5.19 24.76 28.20
N ARG A 508 6.11 24.69 27.25
CA ARG A 508 7.53 24.48 27.54
C ARG A 508 8.44 25.47 26.85
N THR A 509 9.51 25.85 27.53
CA THR A 509 10.58 26.67 26.94
C THR A 509 11.55 25.81 26.14
N PRO A 510 12.32 26.39 25.19
CA PRO A 510 13.35 25.65 24.46
C PRO A 510 14.36 24.95 25.38
N GLU A 511 14.76 25.55 26.49
CA GLU A 511 15.66 24.97 27.49
C GLU A 511 15.07 23.68 28.08
N GLU A 512 13.82 23.72 28.51
CA GLU A 512 13.12 22.55 29.07
C GLU A 512 13.05 21.42 28.04
N ILE A 513 12.72 21.75 26.79
CA ILE A 513 12.68 20.79 25.68
C ILE A 513 14.06 20.15 25.46
N LEU A 514 15.13 20.95 25.38
CA LEU A 514 16.49 20.46 25.17
C LEU A 514 16.95 19.53 26.30
N ARG A 515 16.70 19.89 27.56
CA ARG A 515 17.01 19.04 28.73
C ARG A 515 16.34 17.66 28.64
N ILE A 516 15.09 17.63 28.15
CA ILE A 516 14.31 16.41 27.98
C ILE A 516 14.84 15.58 26.82
N VAL A 517 14.96 16.15 25.61
CA VAL A 517 15.34 15.38 24.41
C VAL A 517 16.81 14.94 24.42
N TYR A 518 17.68 15.65 25.16
CA TYR A 518 19.05 15.23 25.42
C TYR A 518 19.14 14.15 26.51
N GLY A 519 18.09 13.98 27.32
CA GLY A 519 18.05 13.02 28.43
C GLY A 519 19.05 13.30 29.55
N SER A 520 19.75 14.44 29.52
CA SER A 520 20.80 14.84 30.46
C SER A 520 20.26 15.69 31.61
N GLY A 521 19.09 16.32 31.43
CA GLY A 521 18.59 17.34 32.37
C GLY A 521 19.39 18.65 32.32
N ASN A 522 20.22 18.82 31.27
CA ASN A 522 21.02 20.00 31.01
C ASN A 522 21.03 20.32 29.51
N GLU A 523 20.46 21.46 29.14
CA GLU A 523 20.34 22.01 27.79
C GLU A 523 21.69 22.24 27.09
N ARG A 524 22.79 22.28 27.85
CA ARG A 524 24.17 22.41 27.34
C ARG A 524 24.87 21.09 27.10
N VAL A 525 24.26 19.96 27.47
CA VAL A 525 24.87 18.63 27.38
C VAL A 525 24.05 17.76 26.43
N PRO A 526 24.41 17.71 25.13
CA PRO A 526 23.80 16.81 24.16
C PRO A 526 23.84 15.34 24.59
N GLY A 527 22.87 14.57 24.10
CA GLY A 527 22.70 13.16 24.45
C GLY A 527 21.37 12.62 23.97
N GLY A 528 20.98 11.44 24.47
CA GLY A 528 19.66 10.86 24.20
C GLY A 528 19.37 10.77 22.71
N PHE A 529 18.26 11.37 22.27
CA PHE A 529 17.85 11.36 20.87
C PHE A 529 18.68 12.28 19.96
N TYR A 530 19.50 13.17 20.53
CA TYR A 530 20.34 14.13 19.82
C TYR A 530 21.81 14.02 20.30
N PRO A 531 22.51 12.91 19.97
CA PRO A 531 23.86 12.64 20.47
C PRO A 531 24.92 13.69 20.06
N LYS A 532 24.63 14.52 19.05
CA LYS A 532 25.50 15.60 18.56
C LYS A 532 24.88 16.99 18.73
N GLY A 533 23.81 17.09 19.52
CA GLY A 533 23.04 18.31 19.73
C GLY A 533 21.93 18.50 18.71
N ALA A 534 20.92 19.28 19.10
CA ALA A 534 19.89 19.81 18.21
C ALA A 534 20.52 20.85 17.25
N ASN A 535 19.72 21.46 16.37
CA ASN A 535 20.21 22.45 15.41
C ASN A 535 19.27 23.65 15.36
N GLY A 536 19.69 24.71 14.68
CA GLY A 536 19.04 26.03 14.71
C GLY A 536 19.69 26.99 15.71
N GLU A 537 19.41 28.29 15.57
CA GLU A 537 20.07 29.36 16.33
C GLU A 537 19.85 29.24 17.84
N ILE A 538 18.61 28.97 18.26
CA ILE A 538 18.27 28.81 19.69
C ILE A 538 19.03 27.63 20.30
N ALA A 539 18.97 26.45 19.69
CA ALA A 539 19.68 25.28 20.20
C ALA A 539 21.19 25.54 20.28
N LYS A 540 21.76 26.13 19.22
CA LYS A 540 23.19 26.50 19.14
C LYS A 540 23.64 27.51 20.17
N SER A 541 22.74 28.33 20.69
CA SER A 541 23.12 29.31 21.72
C SER A 541 23.49 28.70 23.07
N TYR A 542 23.20 27.41 23.30
CA TYR A 542 23.50 26.72 24.56
C TYR A 542 24.82 25.94 24.57
N TYR A 543 25.54 25.85 23.45
CA TYR A 543 26.79 25.08 23.35
C TYR A 543 27.91 25.81 22.62
#